data_AF-A0A959DRB8-F1
#
_entry.id   AF-A0A959DRB8-F1
#
_cell.length_a   1.000
_cell.length_b   1.000
_cell.length_c   1.000
_cell.angle_alpha   90.00
_cell.angle_beta   90.00
_cell.angle_gamma   90.00
#
_symmetry.space_group_name_H-M   'P 1'
#
loop_
_entity.id
_entity.type
_entity.pdbx_description
1 polymer ?
#
loop_
_entity_poly.entity_id
_entity_poly.type
_entity_poly.pdbx_seq_one_letter_code
_entity_poly.pdbx_strand_id
1 'polypeptide(L)'
;FSLKTGTTLYEPVAGGWSPGKLGDDVFYTGFVGHRLLPQLKGSLVFGEKSVGRGKVVYLVDNPLFRGFWEQGNQLFANALFF
;
A
#
# COMPACT_ATOMS: atom_id res chain seq x y z
N PHE A 1 -0.81 -7.12 -6.03
CA PHE A 1 0.03 -6.21 -6.84
C PHE A 1 -0.35 -4.76 -6.51
N SER A 2 0.57 -3.81 -6.64
CA SER A 2 0.29 -2.37 -6.52
C SER A 2 1.01 -1.63 -7.66
N LEU A 3 0.42 -0.54 -8.15
CA LEU A 3 1.01 0.31 -9.18
C LEU A 3 1.49 1.61 -8.57
N LYS A 4 2.81 1.82 -8.53
CA LYS A 4 3.43 3.05 -8.07
C LYS A 4 3.75 3.95 -9.27
N THR A 5 3.16 5.15 -9.30
CA THR A 5 3.39 6.15 -10.36
C THR A 5 4.17 7.37 -9.87
N GLY A 6 4.49 7.44 -8.58
CA GLY A 6 5.24 8.53 -7.95
C GLY A 6 6.37 8.03 -7.08
N THR A 7 7.13 8.98 -6.51
CA THR A 7 8.30 8.69 -5.68
C THR A 7 8.06 8.87 -4.18
N THR A 8 6.87 9.34 -3.79
CA THR A 8 6.52 9.53 -2.38
C THR A 8 6.31 8.20 -1.68
N LEU A 9 6.97 8.02 -0.54
CA LEU A 9 6.87 6.84 0.29
C LEU A 9 6.31 7.22 1.66
N TYR A 10 5.59 6.29 2.25
CA TYR A 10 4.99 6.46 3.58
C TYR A 10 5.51 5.37 4.51
N GLU A 11 5.71 5.75 5.77
CA GLU A 11 6.05 4.81 6.82
C GLU A 11 4.83 3.98 7.23
N PRO A 12 5.03 2.81 7.86
CA PRO A 12 3.96 2.07 8.50
C PRO A 12 3.13 2.95 9.44
N VAL A 13 1.82 2.71 9.49
CA VAL A 13 0.86 3.52 10.23
C VAL A 13 1.19 3.50 11.74
N ALA A 14 1.62 4.64 12.26
CA ALA A 14 2.00 4.78 13.67
C ALA A 14 0.80 4.53 14.61
N GLY A 15 0.95 3.55 15.51
CA GLY A 15 -0.12 3.10 16.40
C GLY A 15 -1.29 2.45 15.66
N GLY A 16 -1.05 1.95 14.45
CA GLY A 16 -2.02 1.21 13.64
C GLY A 16 -1.47 -0.14 13.19
N TRP A 17 -2.24 -0.85 12.37
CA TRP A 17 -1.86 -2.12 11.79
C TRP A 17 -1.50 -1.95 10.31
N SER A 18 -0.29 -2.37 9.92
CA SER A 18 0.22 -2.20 8.55
C SER A 18 0.64 -3.55 7.94
N PRO A 19 -0.34 -4.42 7.58
CA PRO A 19 -0.05 -5.72 6.98
C PRO A 19 0.51 -5.59 5.56
N GLY A 20 0.15 -4.53 4.83
CA GLY A 20 0.65 -4.24 3.49
C GLY A 20 1.87 -3.33 3.53
N LYS A 21 3.07 -3.89 3.73
CA LYS A 21 4.33 -3.17 3.59
C LYS A 21 5.29 -3.93 2.66
N LEU A 22 6.15 -3.20 1.97
CA LEU A 22 7.17 -3.83 1.14
C LEU A 22 8.25 -4.48 2.01
N GLY A 23 8.60 -5.73 1.68
CA GLY A 23 9.68 -6.45 2.34
C GLY A 23 11.07 -5.93 1.97
N ASP A 24 12.10 -6.59 2.50
CA ASP A 24 13.50 -6.22 2.24
C ASP A 24 13.97 -6.57 0.82
N ASP A 25 13.32 -7.58 0.21
CA ASP A 25 13.51 -7.98 -1.18
C ASP A 25 12.28 -7.54 -1.99
N VAL A 26 12.39 -6.35 -2.59
CA VAL A 26 11.29 -5.74 -3.35
C VAL A 26 11.31 -6.29 -4.78
N PHE A 27 10.36 -7.16 -5.09
CA PHE A 27 10.08 -7.54 -6.47
C PHE A 27 9.32 -6.42 -7.19
N TYR A 28 9.82 -6.01 -8.36
CA TYR A 28 9.17 -5.00 -9.20
C TYR A 28 9.32 -5.32 -10.68
N THR A 29 8.40 -4.80 -11.49
CA THR A 29 8.47 -4.81 -12.95
C THR A 29 8.35 -3.39 -13.48
N GLY A 30 9.05 -3.09 -14.58
CA GLY A 30 9.12 -1.74 -15.13
C GLY A 30 10.33 -0.95 -14.62
N PHE A 31 10.17 0.37 -14.46
CA PHE A 31 11.26 1.27 -14.11
C PHE A 31 11.13 1.77 -12.66
N VAL A 32 12.22 1.62 -11.90
CA VAL A 32 12.38 2.22 -10.58
C VAL A 32 13.70 2.99 -10.58
N GLY A 33 13.67 4.24 -10.13
CA GLY A 33 14.88 5.04 -10.02
C GLY A 33 15.89 4.40 -9.05
N HIS A 34 17.16 4.32 -9.44
CA HIS A 34 18.21 3.67 -8.65
C HIS A 34 18.32 4.21 -7.21
N ARG A 35 18.09 5.51 -7.01
CA ARG A 35 18.10 6.14 -5.67
C ARG A 35 16.86 5.81 -4.84
N LEU A 36 15.73 5.52 -5.48
CA LEU A 36 14.47 5.22 -4.82
C LEU A 36 14.38 3.74 -4.42
N LEU A 37 14.93 2.84 -5.23
CA LEU A 37 14.89 1.40 -5.00
C LEU A 37 15.29 0.98 -3.56
N PRO A 38 16.42 1.46 -2.98
CA PRO A 38 16.76 1.10 -1.59
C PRO A 38 15.79 1.67 -0.55
N GLN A 39 15.09 2.77 -0.87
CA GLN A 39 14.14 3.42 0.04
C GLN A 39 12.76 2.74 0.03
N LEU A 40 12.45 1.93 -0.98
CA LEU A 40 11.17 1.21 -1.06
C LEU A 40 10.98 0.21 0.08
N LYS A 41 12.08 -0.30 0.64
CA LYS A 41 12.08 -1.31 1.70
C LYS A 41 11.33 -0.79 2.93
N GLY A 42 10.39 -1.59 3.42
CA GLY A 42 9.58 -1.24 4.59
C GLY A 42 8.51 -0.17 4.36
N SER A 43 8.41 0.39 3.15
CA SER A 43 7.39 1.40 2.84
C SER A 43 5.98 0.82 2.84
N LEU A 44 5.02 1.63 3.27
CA LEU A 44 3.62 1.27 3.34
C LEU A 44 3.01 1.13 1.95
N VAL A 45 2.17 0.12 1.79
CA VAL A 45 1.27 -0.08 0.64
C VAL A 45 -0.18 0.10 1.11
N PHE A 46 -0.56 -0.57 2.20
CA PHE A 46 -1.84 -0.37 2.87
C PHE A 46 -1.78 -0.72 4.36
N GLY A 47 -2.64 -0.08 5.14
CA GLY A 47 -2.77 -0.31 6.58
C GLY A 47 -4.02 0.35 7.14
N GLU A 48 -4.28 0.15 8.43
CA GLU A 48 -5.41 0.76 9.12
C GLU A 48 -5.01 1.32 10.49
N LYS A 49 -5.84 2.22 11.00
CA LYS A 49 -5.78 2.69 12.38
C LYS A 49 -7.18 2.84 12.95
N SER A 50 -7.39 2.31 14.15
CA SER A 50 -8.62 2.54 14.90
C SER A 50 -8.70 3.98 15.37
N VAL A 51 -9.84 4.63 15.15
CA VAL A 51 -10.13 5.99 15.60
C VAL A 51 -11.52 6.01 16.21
N GLY A 52 -11.59 6.18 17.53
CA GLY A 52 -12.84 6.07 18.27
C GLY A 52 -13.49 4.69 18.07
N ARG A 53 -14.72 4.68 17.55
CA ARG A 53 -15.47 3.45 17.24
C ARG A 53 -15.27 2.95 15.80
N GLY A 54 -14.48 3.66 15.00
CA GLY A 54 -14.27 3.36 13.59
C GLY A 54 -12.82 3.07 13.25
N LYS A 55 -12.56 2.92 11.95
CA LYS A 55 -11.25 2.65 11.38
C LYS A 55 -10.97 3.64 10.26
N VAL A 56 -9.73 4.08 10.15
CA VAL A 56 -9.20 4.79 8.98
C VAL A 56 -8.32 3.80 8.23
N VAL A 57 -8.70 3.48 7.00
CA VAL A 57 -7.93 2.60 6.11
C VAL A 57 -7.12 3.45 5.15
N TYR A 58 -5.81 3.20 5.10
CA TYR A 58 -4.85 3.88 4.25
C TYR A 58 -4.52 2.98 3.06
N LEU A 59 -4.72 3.50 1.86
CA LEU A 59 -4.33 2.87 0.59
C LEU A 59 -3.39 3.86 -0.10
N VAL A 60 -2.10 3.54 -0.17
CA VAL A 60 -1.07 4.47 -0.67
C VAL A 60 -1.22 4.70 -2.17
N ASP A 61 -1.48 3.62 -2.90
CA ASP A 61 -1.74 3.63 -4.34
C ASP A 61 -3.21 3.30 -4.59
N ASN A 62 -3.72 3.60 -5.78
CA ASN A 62 -5.11 3.29 -6.15
C ASN A 62 -5.25 1.77 -6.48
N PRO A 63 -5.91 0.95 -5.63
CA PRO A 63 -6.05 -0.48 -5.91
C PRO A 63 -7.05 -0.77 -7.05
N LEU A 64 -7.87 0.21 -7.43
CA LEU A 64 -8.88 0.11 -8.48
C LEU A 64 -8.41 0.72 -9.79
N PHE A 65 -7.11 0.99 -9.96
CA PHE A 65 -6.59 1.61 -11.19
C PHE A 65 -7.03 0.80 -12.42
N ARG A 66 -7.99 1.36 -13.17
CA ARG A 66 -8.65 0.77 -14.34
C ARG A 66 -9.23 -0.65 -14.10
N GLY A 67 -9.46 -1.05 -12.85
CA GLY A 67 -9.88 -2.41 -12.49
C GLY A 67 -8.91 -3.49 -12.96
N PHE A 68 -7.62 -3.18 -13.10
CA PHE A 68 -6.65 -4.06 -13.77
C PHE A 68 -6.36 -5.35 -12.99
N TRP A 69 -6.41 -5.31 -11.65
CA TRP A 69 -6.14 -6.46 -10.79
C TRP A 69 -7.36 -6.81 -9.92
N GLU A 70 -7.84 -8.06 -10.02
CA GLU A 70 -8.94 -8.56 -9.19
C GLU A 70 -8.63 -8.51 -7.69
N GLN A 71 -7.36 -8.72 -7.31
CA GLN A 71 -6.95 -8.61 -5.91
C GLN A 71 -7.12 -7.17 -5.37
N GLY A 72 -7.02 -6.17 -6.24
CA GLY A 72 -7.28 -4.77 -5.88
C GLY A 72 -8.75 -4.52 -5.56
N ASN A 73 -9.66 -5.11 -6.35
CA ASN A 73 -11.10 -5.07 -6.09
C ASN A 73 -11.44 -5.74 -4.74
N GLN A 74 -10.84 -6.92 -4.47
CA GLN A 74 -11.03 -7.62 -3.20
C GLN A 74 -10.49 -6.84 -2.00
N LEU A 75 -9.29 -6.25 -2.11
CA LEU A 75 -8.72 -5.41 -1.06
C LEU A 75 -9.64 -4.22 -0.74
N PHE A 76 -10.16 -3.54 -1.78
CA PHE A 76 -11.06 -2.42 -1.60
C PHE A 76 -12.41 -2.82 -0.99
N ALA A 77 -13.01 -3.92 -1.47
CA ALA A 77 -14.24 -4.44 -0.89
C ALA A 77 -14.05 -4.80 0.59
N ASN A 78 -12.92 -5.42 0.94
CA ASN A 78 -12.63 -5.76 2.32
C ASN A 78 -12.51 -4.50 3.19
N ALA A 79 -11.80 -3.47 2.73
CA ALA A 79 -11.67 -2.21 3.45
C ALA A 79 -13.01 -1.51 3.70
N LEU A 80 -14.02 -1.76 2.85
CA LEU A 80 -15.34 -1.15 2.98
C LEU A 80 -16.28 -1.94 3.90
N PHE A 81 -16.17 -3.27 3.90
CA PHE A 81 -17.16 -4.15 4.53
C PHE A 81 -16.65 -4.93 5.76
N PHE A 82 -15.34 -5.00 6.02
CA PHE A 82 -14.72 -5.73 7.14
C PHE A 82 -13.78 -4.84 7.96
#